data_AF-A0A959NNL8-F1
#
_entry.id   AF-A0A959NNL8-F1
#
_cell.length_a   1.000
_cell.length_b   1.000
_cell.length_c   1.000
_cell.angle_alpha   90.00
_cell.angle_beta   90.00
_cell.angle_gamma   90.00
#
_symmetry.space_group_name_H-M   'P 1'
#
loop_
_entity.id
_entity.type
_entity.pdbx_description
1 polymer ?
#
loop_
_entity_poly.entity_id
_entity_poly.type
_entity_poly.pdbx_seq_one_letter_code
_entity_poly.pdbx_strand_id
1 'polypeptide(L)'
;MIKVNDPMAIWKTEHKINFDVIHCDSCEFERVTEFWFKIDKEVKDLKIIINVEEFIDEISEIDKMLNKKNEWNFLVGYENVNQNQKWKFTFTGILKKTSKPFHSIIDYKIY
;
A
#
# COMPACT_ATOMS: atom_id res chain seq x y z
N MET A 1 14.15 -42.53 9.28
CA MET A 1 14.42 -41.28 8.51
C MET A 1 13.10 -40.86 7.89
N ILE A 2 12.37 -39.96 8.55
CA ILE A 2 11.04 -39.53 8.10
C ILE A 2 11.26 -38.42 7.08
N LYS A 3 10.94 -38.67 5.81
CA LYS A 3 10.79 -37.61 4.81
C LYS A 3 9.44 -36.94 5.07
N VAL A 4 9.47 -35.78 5.73
CA VAL A 4 8.33 -34.87 5.71
C VAL A 4 8.47 -34.03 4.45
N ASN A 5 7.87 -34.49 3.37
CA ASN A 5 7.48 -33.60 2.29
C ASN A 5 6.21 -32.91 2.78
N ASP A 6 6.32 -31.74 3.38
CA ASP A 6 5.16 -30.87 3.53
C ASP A 6 4.92 -30.20 2.18
N PRO A 7 3.84 -30.54 1.45
CA PRO A 7 3.54 -29.86 0.21
C PRO A 7 2.77 -28.58 0.52
N MET A 8 3.22 -27.48 -0.08
CA MET A 8 2.36 -26.40 -0.57
C MET A 8 1.50 -25.66 0.48
N ALA A 9 2.05 -24.59 1.06
CA ALA A 9 1.22 -23.41 1.34
C ALA A 9 0.97 -22.67 0.01
N ILE A 10 0.09 -23.20 -0.85
CA ILE A 10 -0.50 -22.39 -1.92
C ILE A 10 -1.47 -21.44 -1.22
N TRP A 11 -1.14 -20.15 -1.16
CA TRP A 11 -2.07 -19.09 -0.77
C TRP A 11 -3.17 -18.96 -1.84
N LYS A 12 -4.11 -19.91 -1.83
CA LYS A 12 -5.15 -20.07 -2.84
C LYS A 12 -6.40 -19.28 -2.45
N THR A 13 -6.25 -17.96 -2.40
CA THR A 13 -7.24 -16.91 -2.70
C THR A 13 -6.72 -15.60 -2.13
N GLU A 14 -5.90 -14.89 -2.90
CA GLU A 14 -5.69 -13.47 -2.66
C GLU A 14 -7.06 -12.79 -2.72
N HIS A 15 -7.51 -12.27 -1.59
CA HIS A 15 -8.73 -11.49 -1.56
C HIS A 15 -8.39 -10.15 -2.21
N LYS A 16 -8.54 -10.10 -3.54
CA LYS A 16 -8.16 -8.94 -4.33
C LYS A 16 -8.90 -7.70 -3.82
N ILE A 17 -8.12 -6.71 -3.41
CA ILE A 17 -8.56 -5.36 -3.09
C ILE A 17 -8.01 -4.48 -4.19
N ASN A 18 -8.81 -3.54 -4.69
CA ASN A 18 -8.31 -2.56 -5.64
C ASN A 18 -7.87 -1.33 -4.87
N PHE A 19 -6.67 -0.88 -5.21
CA PHE A 19 -6.09 0.35 -4.76
C PHE A 19 -5.84 1.23 -5.97
N ASP A 20 -6.25 2.48 -5.89
CA ASP A 20 -5.78 3.53 -6.80
C ASP A 20 -4.76 4.36 -6.03
N VAL A 21 -3.68 4.76 -6.71
CA VAL A 21 -2.64 5.64 -6.15
C VAL A 21 -2.42 6.79 -7.12
N ILE A 22 -2.38 8.00 -6.59
CA ILE A 22 -2.01 9.22 -7.32
C ILE A 22 -0.92 9.95 -6.55
N HIS A 23 -0.26 10.88 -7.23
CA HIS A 23 0.61 11.87 -6.60
C HIS A 23 0.23 13.27 -7.05
N CYS A 24 0.56 14.26 -6.23
CA CYS A 24 0.51 15.67 -6.56
C CYS A 24 1.57 16.44 -5.77
N ASP A 25 1.93 17.63 -6.25
CA ASP A 25 2.78 18.53 -5.47
C ASP A 25 2.00 19.06 -4.26
N SER A 26 2.65 19.13 -3.10
CA SER A 26 2.06 19.68 -1.89
C SER A 26 1.77 21.17 -2.07
N CYS A 27 0.59 21.58 -1.62
CA CYS A 27 0.23 23.00 -1.57
C CYS A 27 0.80 23.70 -0.32
N GLU A 28 1.20 22.93 0.70
CA GLU A 28 1.66 23.46 1.98
C GLU A 28 3.18 23.47 2.10
N PHE A 29 3.87 22.51 1.45
CA PHE A 29 5.31 22.33 1.57
C PHE A 29 5.99 22.40 0.20
N GLU A 30 6.97 23.30 0.05
CA GLU A 30 7.75 23.39 -1.17
C GLU A 30 8.53 22.09 -1.43
N ARG A 31 8.50 21.61 -2.69
CA ARG A 31 9.27 20.44 -3.16
C ARG A 31 8.89 19.11 -2.48
N VAL A 32 7.71 19.04 -1.87
CA VAL A 32 7.12 17.80 -1.39
C VAL A 32 6.14 17.28 -2.42
N THR A 33 6.28 16.01 -2.80
CA THR A 33 5.26 15.28 -3.56
C THR A 33 4.47 14.42 -2.59
N GLU A 34 3.16 14.62 -2.58
CA GLU A 34 2.21 13.89 -1.77
C GLU A 34 1.66 12.70 -2.56
N PHE A 35 1.63 11.54 -1.92
CA PHE A 35 0.94 10.37 -2.42
C PHE A 35 -0.41 10.24 -1.74
N TRP A 36 -1.41 9.91 -2.54
CA TRP A 36 -2.77 9.69 -2.10
C TRP A 36 -3.24 8.35 -2.60
N PHE A 37 -4.07 7.67 -1.81
CA PHE A 37 -4.63 6.39 -2.18
C PHE A 37 -6.14 6.32 -1.96
N LYS A 38 -6.78 5.48 -2.76
CA LYS A 38 -8.19 5.14 -2.64
C LYS A 38 -8.32 3.62 -2.62
N ILE A 39 -9.18 3.11 -1.76
CA ILE A 39 -9.39 1.68 -1.57
C ILE A 39 -10.87 1.31 -1.77
N ASP A 40 -11.12 0.23 -2.50
CA ASP A 40 -12.49 -0.19 -2.86
C ASP A 40 -13.24 -0.96 -1.76
N LYS A 41 -12.54 -1.30 -0.66
CA LYS A 41 -13.06 -2.10 0.45
C LYS A 41 -12.64 -1.54 1.80
N GLU A 42 -13.48 -1.82 2.79
CA GLU A 42 -13.15 -1.51 4.18
C GLU A 42 -12.14 -2.52 4.73
N VAL A 43 -11.06 -1.98 5.28
CA VAL A 43 -9.95 -2.73 5.86
C VAL A 43 -9.67 -2.27 7.28
N LYS A 44 -9.03 -3.15 8.04
CA LYS A 44 -8.41 -2.85 9.31
C LYS A 44 -6.95 -3.33 9.31
N ASP A 45 -6.18 -2.86 10.27
CA ASP A 45 -4.76 -3.10 10.45
C ASP A 45 -3.98 -2.82 9.16
N LEU A 46 -4.35 -1.75 8.43
CA LEU A 46 -3.68 -1.39 7.17
C LEU A 46 -2.24 -0.97 7.44
N LYS A 47 -1.32 -1.67 6.78
CA LYS A 47 0.12 -1.42 6.76
C LYS A 47 0.59 -1.30 5.31
N ILE A 48 1.50 -0.37 5.07
CA ILE A 48 2.08 -0.12 3.75
C ILE A 48 3.59 -0.14 3.85
N ILE A 49 4.22 -0.91 2.96
CA ILE A 49 5.66 -0.85 2.75
C ILE A 49 5.90 -0.16 1.41
N ILE A 50 6.70 0.89 1.43
CA ILE A 50 7.03 1.72 0.28
C ILE A 50 8.48 1.45 -0.07
N ASN A 51 8.74 1.01 -1.29
CA ASN A 51 10.09 0.80 -1.79
C ASN A 51 10.34 1.73 -2.97
N VAL A 52 11.41 2.50 -2.91
CA VAL A 52 11.84 3.37 -4.00
C VAL A 52 13.36 3.31 -4.07
N GLU A 53 13.87 2.76 -5.17
CA GLU A 53 15.31 2.56 -5.39
C GLU A 53 15.99 1.86 -4.20
N GLU A 54 16.84 2.57 -3.46
CA GLU A 54 17.59 2.06 -2.29
C GLU A 54 16.91 2.40 -0.95
N PHE A 55 15.74 3.04 -0.96
CA PHE A 55 14.99 3.44 0.22
C PHE A 55 13.76 2.57 0.43
N ILE A 56 13.56 2.15 1.68
CA ILE A 56 12.39 1.40 2.14
C ILE A 56 11.80 2.14 3.33
N ASP A 57 10.51 2.44 3.25
CA ASP A 57 9.74 3.00 4.35
C ASP A 57 8.56 2.09 4.72
N GLU A 58 8.13 2.19 5.96
CA GLU A 58 7.02 1.43 6.49
C GLU A 58 6.06 2.34 7.25
N ILE A 59 4.82 2.37 6.78
CA ILE A 59 3.73 3.08 7.44
C ILE A 59 2.82 2.03 8.07
N SER A 60 2.82 1.99 9.40
CA SER A 60 1.93 1.18 10.23
C SER A 60 0.86 2.07 10.88
N GLU A 61 -0.30 1.50 11.22
CA GLU A 61 -1.43 2.19 11.89
C GLU A 61 -2.26 3.17 11.03
N ILE A 62 -2.35 2.96 9.71
CA ILE A 62 -3.14 3.83 8.80
C ILE A 62 -4.64 3.78 9.15
N ASP A 63 -5.08 2.76 9.89
CA ASP A 63 -6.42 2.67 10.46
C ASP A 63 -6.86 3.85 11.34
N LYS A 64 -5.91 4.59 11.92
CA LYS A 64 -6.20 5.85 12.65
C LYS A 64 -6.41 7.03 11.71
N MET A 65 -5.88 6.95 10.49
CA MET A 65 -6.21 7.89 9.41
C MET A 65 -7.60 7.50 8.90
N LEU A 66 -8.43 8.49 8.59
CA LEU A 66 -9.83 8.34 8.20
C LEU A 66 -9.97 7.58 6.87
N ASN A 67 -9.68 6.28 6.83
CA ASN A 67 -9.78 5.42 5.64
C ASN A 67 -11.25 5.24 5.27
N LYS A 68 -11.81 6.25 4.63
CA LYS A 68 -13.14 6.20 4.08
C LYS A 68 -13.06 5.45 2.76
N LYS A 69 -13.82 4.36 2.68
CA LYS A 69 -13.95 3.54 1.48
C LYS A 69 -14.30 4.43 0.29
N ASN A 70 -13.62 4.21 -0.83
CA ASN A 70 -13.82 4.97 -2.07
C ASN A 70 -13.54 6.49 -1.99
N GLU A 71 -12.85 6.97 -0.96
CA GLU A 71 -12.37 8.35 -0.88
C GLU A 71 -10.84 8.39 -1.03
N TRP A 72 -10.32 9.54 -1.47
CA TRP A 72 -8.88 9.78 -1.51
C TRP A 72 -8.38 10.09 -0.10
N ASN A 73 -7.40 9.32 0.35
CA ASN A 73 -6.77 9.45 1.65
C ASN A 73 -5.30 9.78 1.44
N PHE A 74 -4.81 10.74 2.24
CA PHE A 74 -3.39 11.06 2.26
C PHE A 74 -2.61 9.84 2.73
N LEU A 75 -1.58 9.46 1.96
CA LEU A 75 -0.68 8.38 2.32
C LEU A 75 0.54 8.93 3.04
N VAL A 76 1.34 9.73 2.32
CA VAL A 76 2.65 10.21 2.74
C VAL A 76 3.13 11.32 1.81
N GLY A 77 4.03 12.18 2.28
CA GLY A 77 4.75 13.15 1.47
C GLY A 77 6.25 12.86 1.50
N TYR A 78 6.91 12.95 0.36
CA TYR A 78 8.36 12.85 0.25
C TYR A 78 8.94 14.06 -0.48
N GLU A 79 10.10 14.50 -0.02
CA GLU A 79 10.92 15.47 -0.74
C GLU A 79 11.74 14.78 -1.85
N ASN A 80 12.19 15.56 -2.83
CA ASN A 80 13.11 15.12 -3.89
C ASN A 80 12.60 13.95 -4.74
N VAL A 81 11.28 13.87 -4.92
CA VAL A 81 10.65 12.89 -5.83
C VAL A 81 10.91 13.34 -7.28
N ASN A 82 11.51 12.45 -8.07
CA ASN A 82 11.93 12.77 -9.44
C ASN A 82 10.99 12.16 -10.49
N GLN A 83 10.87 12.81 -11.65
CA GLN A 83 10.22 12.22 -12.81
C GLN A 83 10.86 10.88 -13.19
N ASN A 84 10.04 9.95 -13.64
CA ASN A 84 10.40 8.57 -13.98
C ASN A 84 10.85 7.69 -12.81
N GLN A 85 10.88 8.19 -11.58
CA GLN A 85 11.18 7.39 -10.40
C GLN A 85 10.12 6.29 -10.23
N LYS A 86 10.58 5.08 -9.89
CA LYS A 86 9.73 3.90 -9.71
C LYS A 86 9.52 3.64 -8.23
N TRP A 87 8.27 3.48 -7.88
CA TRP A 87 7.81 3.25 -6.52
C TRP A 87 7.07 1.92 -6.47
N LYS A 88 7.24 1.18 -5.40
CA LYS A 88 6.50 -0.06 -5.14
C LYS A 88 5.82 0.04 -3.79
N PHE A 89 4.50 0.12 -3.83
CA PHE A 89 3.64 0.15 -2.66
C PHE A 89 3.10 -1.24 -2.38
N THR A 90 3.40 -1.78 -1.20
CA THR A 90 2.89 -3.09 -0.76
C THR A 90 1.93 -2.88 0.38
N PHE A 91 0.64 -3.08 0.11
CA PHE A 91 -0.45 -2.94 1.07
C PHE A 91 -0.78 -4.29 1.69
N THR A 92 -0.89 -4.32 3.01
CA THR A 92 -1.33 -5.49 3.77
C THR A 92 -2.32 -5.07 4.84
N GLY A 93 -3.23 -5.98 5.19
CA GLY A 93 -4.16 -5.76 6.30
C GLY A 93 -5.26 -6.82 6.31
N ILE A 94 -6.38 -6.51 6.94
CA ILE A 94 -7.50 -7.42 7.12
C ILE A 94 -8.79 -6.79 6.59
N LEU A 95 -9.54 -7.51 5.75
CA LEU A 95 -10.87 -7.09 5.31
C LEU A 95 -11.86 -7.09 6.47
N LYS A 96 -12.53 -5.96 6.75
CA LYS A 96 -13.49 -5.87 7.87
C LYS A 96 -14.66 -6.86 7.74
N LYS A 97 -15.19 -7.04 6.53
CA LYS A 97 -16.38 -7.88 6.28
C LYS A 97 -16.11 -9.37 6.48
N THR A 98 -14.91 -9.85 6.12
CA THR A 98 -14.60 -11.28 6.10
C THR A 98 -13.56 -11.70 7.12
N SER A 99 -12.93 -10.74 7.82
CA SER A 99 -11.79 -10.97 8.71
C SER A 99 -10.64 -11.74 8.05
N LYS A 100 -10.51 -11.62 6.73
CA LYS A 100 -9.47 -12.32 5.96
C LYS A 100 -8.32 -11.38 5.65
N PRO A 101 -7.07 -11.86 5.72
CA PRO A 101 -5.93 -11.04 5.33
C PRO A 101 -5.99 -10.75 3.82
N PHE A 102 -5.42 -9.63 3.44
CA PHE A 102 -5.15 -9.30 2.04
C PHE A 102 -3.71 -8.84 1.87
N HIS A 103 -3.26 -8.94 0.63
CA HIS A 103 -1.97 -8.45 0.18
C HIS A 103 -2.18 -7.86 -1.22
N SER A 104 -1.68 -6.65 -1.45
CA SER A 104 -1.75 -5.98 -2.74
C SER A 104 -0.44 -5.25 -3.01
N ILE A 105 0.04 -5.33 -4.25
CA ILE A 105 1.25 -4.65 -4.69
C ILE A 105 0.87 -3.71 -5.84
N ILE A 106 1.31 -2.46 -5.75
CA ILE A 106 1.25 -1.48 -6.84
C ILE A 106 2.66 -1.08 -7.21
N ASP A 107 3.05 -1.38 -8.44
CA ASP A 107 4.20 -0.76 -9.08
C ASP A 107 3.74 0.56 -9.73
N TYR A 108 4.34 1.67 -9.30
CA TYR A 108 3.95 3.03 -9.66
C TYR A 108 5.15 3.76 -10.27
N LYS A 109 4.88 4.63 -11.25
CA LYS A 109 5.90 5.46 -11.88
C LYS A 109 5.44 6.90 -11.87
N ILE A 110 6.34 7.79 -11.44
CA ILE A 110 6.13 9.24 -11.55
C ILE A 110 6.27 9.65 -13.02
N TYR A 111 5.30 10.39 -13.54
CA TYR A 111 5.27 10.84 -14.94
C TYR A 111 5.57 12.34 -15.03
#